data_AF-S7QF42-F1
#
_entry.id   AF-S7QF42-F1
#
_cell.length_a   1.000
_cell.length_b   1.000
_cell.length_c   1.000
_cell.angle_alpha   90.00
_cell.angle_beta   90.00
_cell.angle_gamma   90.00
#
_symmetry.space_group_name_H-M   'P 1'
#
loop_
_entity.id
_entity.type
_entity.pdbx_description
1 polymer ?
#
loop_
_entity_poly.entity_id
_entity_poly.type
_entity_poly.pdbx_seq_one_letter_code
_entity_poly.pdbx_strand_id
1 'polypeptide(L)'
;MGGPNLEIFKFAVYTFFPVAALLYYGDPEWYNRHVLPYKEKMFPEDKGSPNIPTDQGSVREELARIRAEKMARKMERERAEGGEQPGSSGKMV
;
A
#
# COMPACT_ATOMS: atom_id res chain seq x y z
N MET A 1 -20.05 34.49 -40.84
CA MET A 1 -20.62 33.23 -40.31
C MET A 1 -20.64 32.24 -41.46
N GLY A 2 -19.84 31.17 -41.42
CA GLY A 2 -19.84 30.17 -42.50
C GLY A 2 -21.21 29.51 -42.54
N GLY A 3 -21.88 29.55 -43.69
CA GLY A 3 -23.29 29.20 -43.85
C GLY A 3 -23.64 27.72 -43.53
N PRO A 4 -24.80 27.23 -43.98
CA PRO A 4 -25.37 25.95 -43.56
C PRO A 4 -24.43 24.73 -43.60
N ASN A 5 -23.48 24.69 -44.54
CA ASN A 5 -22.48 23.63 -44.64
C ASN A 5 -21.59 23.52 -43.39
N LEU A 6 -21.27 24.63 -42.73
CA LEU A 6 -20.45 24.65 -41.52
C LEU A 6 -21.23 24.09 -40.33
N GLU A 7 -22.54 24.31 -40.29
CA GLU A 7 -23.41 23.79 -39.24
C GLU A 7 -23.55 22.27 -39.34
N ILE A 8 -23.72 21.75 -40.57
CA ILE A 8 -23.77 20.31 -40.84
C ILE A 8 -22.43 19.63 -40.45
N PHE A 9 -21.30 20.26 -40.79
CA PHE A 9 -19.98 19.75 -40.41
C PHE A 9 -19.82 19.67 -38.89
N LYS A 10 -20.14 20.75 -38.17
CA LYS A 10 -20.07 20.78 -36.69
C LYS A 10 -20.98 19.74 -36.07
N PHE A 11 -22.21 19.61 -36.58
CA PHE A 11 -23.15 18.61 -36.11
C PHE A 11 -22.61 17.19 -36.28
N ALA A 12 -22.05 16.89 -37.46
CA ALA A 12 -21.42 15.60 -37.71
C ALA A 12 -20.24 15.35 -36.77
N VAL A 13 -19.35 16.32 -36.58
CA VAL A 13 -18.23 16.18 -35.65
C VAL A 13 -18.72 15.95 -34.22
N TYR A 14 -19.64 16.78 -33.71
CA TYR A 14 -20.12 16.64 -32.34
C TYR A 14 -20.91 15.35 -32.09
N THR A 15 -21.51 14.77 -33.12
CA THR A 15 -22.24 13.50 -33.00
C THR A 15 -21.30 12.31 -33.14
N PHE A 16 -20.49 12.27 -34.19
CA PHE A 16 -19.68 11.10 -34.52
C PHE A 16 -18.36 11.04 -33.75
N PHE A 17 -17.77 12.17 -33.35
CA PHE A 17 -16.54 12.17 -32.56
C PHE A 17 -16.69 11.43 -31.23
N PRO A 18 -17.68 11.72 -30.36
CA PRO A 18 -17.83 10.97 -29.11
C PRO A 18 -18.19 9.51 -29.35
N VAL A 19 -19.00 9.19 -30.37
CA VAL A 19 -19.35 7.80 -30.72
C VAL A 19 -18.11 7.02 -31.17
N ALA A 20 -17.28 7.60 -32.04
CA ALA A 20 -16.04 7.00 -32.48
C ALA A 20 -15.05 6.81 -31.33
N ALA A 21 -14.93 7.80 -30.44
CA ALA A 21 -14.11 7.69 -29.24
C ALA A 21 -14.60 6.56 -28.33
N LEU A 22 -15.91 6.42 -28.12
CA LEU A 22 -16.50 5.33 -27.35
C LEU A 22 -16.22 3.95 -27.97
N LEU A 23 -16.36 3.80 -29.28
CA LEU A 23 -16.07 2.54 -29.96
C LEU A 23 -14.58 2.19 -29.93
N TYR A 24 -13.71 3.18 -30.01
CA TYR A 24 -12.25 2.97 -30.00
C TYR A 24 -11.74 2.65 -28.58
N TYR A 25 -12.09 3.47 -27.59
CA TYR A 25 -11.60 3.32 -26.21
C TYR A 25 -12.44 2.34 -25.38
N GLY A 26 -13.66 2.03 -25.81
CA GLY A 26 -14.55 1.05 -25.18
C GLY A 26 -14.24 -0.40 -25.53
N ASP A 27 -13.30 -0.65 -26.45
CA ASP A 27 -12.80 -1.99 -26.74
C ASP A 27 -12.16 -2.61 -25.48
N PRO A 28 -12.66 -3.75 -24.99
CA PRO A 28 -12.07 -4.45 -23.85
C PRO A 28 -10.58 -4.75 -24.04
N GLU A 29 -10.14 -5.04 -25.27
CA GLU A 29 -8.72 -5.29 -25.57
C GLU A 29 -7.89 -4.02 -25.40
N TRP A 30 -8.39 -2.86 -25.83
CA TRP A 30 -7.71 -1.59 -25.65
C TRP A 30 -7.52 -1.29 -24.15
N TYR A 31 -8.58 -1.47 -23.35
CA TYR A 31 -8.55 -1.26 -21.90
C TYR A 31 -7.53 -2.18 -21.22
N ASN A 32 -7.54 -3.47 -21.55
CA ASN A 32 -6.62 -4.45 -20.97
C ASN A 32 -5.15 -4.14 -21.28
N ARG A 33 -4.85 -3.62 -22.47
CA ARG A 33 -3.47 -3.31 -22.89
C ARG A 33 -2.97 -1.96 -22.39
N HIS A 34 -3.85 -0.97 -22.28
CA HIS A 34 -3.43 0.42 -22.03
C HIS A 34 -3.76 0.91 -20.64
N VAL A 35 -4.77 0.36 -19.96
CA VAL A 35 -5.20 0.84 -18.63
C VAL A 35 -4.72 -0.09 -17.52
N LEU A 36 -4.94 -1.39 -17.66
CA LEU A 36 -4.57 -2.36 -16.61
C LEU A 36 -3.07 -2.35 -16.25
N PRO A 37 -2.11 -2.24 -17.19
CA PRO A 37 -0.69 -2.23 -16.82
C PRO A 37 -0.27 -1.01 -15.98
N TYR A 38 -1.05 0.07 -15.99
CA TYR A 38 -0.80 1.20 -15.11
C TYR A 38 -1.28 0.94 -13.69
N LYS A 39 -2.28 0.08 -13.48
CA LYS A 39 -2.72 -0.33 -12.14
C LYS A 39 -1.56 -0.96 -11.37
N GLU A 40 -0.77 -1.83 -12.02
CA GLU A 40 0.39 -2.49 -11.42
C GLU A 40 1.52 -1.52 -11.09
N LYS A 41 1.69 -0.46 -11.89
CA LYS A 41 2.68 0.59 -11.62
C LYS A 41 2.27 1.51 -10.47
N MET A 42 0.98 1.83 -10.38
CA MET A 42 0.42 2.75 -9.38
C MET A 42 0.20 2.06 -8.03
N PHE A 43 -0.23 0.80 -8.07
CA PHE A 43 -0.46 -0.06 -6.93
C PHE A 43 0.42 -1.29 -7.12
N PRO A 44 1.73 -1.18 -6.82
CA PRO A 44 2.59 -2.36 -6.80
C PRO A 44 1.89 -3.41 -5.92
N GLU A 45 1.76 -4.63 -6.45
CA GLU A 45 1.05 -5.72 -5.79
C GLU A 45 1.44 -5.74 -4.33
N ASP A 46 0.39 -5.56 -3.51
CA ASP A 46 0.42 -5.40 -2.07
C ASP A 46 1.55 -6.27 -1.53
N LYS A 47 2.65 -5.63 -1.10
CA LYS A 47 3.82 -6.32 -0.55
C LYS A 47 3.38 -6.95 0.75
N GLY A 48 2.72 -8.11 0.65
CA GLY A 48 2.07 -8.87 1.68
C GLY A 48 1.52 -7.96 2.77
N SER A 49 0.24 -7.61 2.69
CA SER A 49 -0.51 -7.28 3.90
C SER A 49 -0.05 -8.32 4.93
N PRO A 50 0.67 -7.92 6.01
CA PRO A 50 1.18 -8.89 6.95
C PRO A 50 -0.01 -9.75 7.35
N ASN A 51 0.16 -11.06 7.51
CA ASN A 51 -0.94 -11.94 7.93
C ASN A 51 -1.46 -11.45 9.29
N ILE A 52 -2.36 -10.47 9.25
CA ILE A 52 -2.92 -9.79 10.40
C ILE A 52 -4.06 -10.70 10.81
N PRO A 53 -4.00 -11.23 12.04
CA PRO A 53 -5.07 -12.07 12.53
C PRO A 53 -6.38 -11.26 12.51
N THR A 54 -7.38 -11.74 11.78
CA THR A 54 -8.69 -11.08 11.64
C THR A 54 -9.72 -11.63 12.63
N ASP A 55 -9.44 -12.79 13.25
CA ASP A 55 -10.27 -13.40 14.28
C ASP A 55 -9.80 -13.02 15.70
N GLN A 56 -10.75 -12.78 16.60
CA GLN A 56 -10.48 -12.34 17.97
C GLN A 56 -9.63 -13.34 18.78
N GLY A 57 -9.78 -14.64 18.53
CA GLY A 57 -8.97 -15.68 19.18
C GLY A 57 -7.51 -15.59 18.75
N SER A 58 -7.30 -15.57 17.43
CA SER A 58 -5.96 -15.44 16.83
C SER A 58 -5.23 -14.15 17.22
N VAL A 59 -5.95 -13.03 17.38
CA VAL A 59 -5.37 -11.77 17.86
C VAL A 59 -4.85 -11.91 19.29
N ARG A 60 -5.60 -12.57 20.18
CA ARG A 60 -5.21 -12.74 21.58
C ARG A 60 -3.97 -13.64 21.73
N GLU A 61 -3.90 -14.69 20.93
CA GLU A 61 -2.76 -15.60 20.88
C GLU A 61 -1.49 -14.88 20.40
N GLU A 62 -1.59 -14.12 19.31
CA GLU A 62 -0.48 -13.35 18.77
C GLU A 62 0.00 -12.28 19.77
N LEU A 63 -0.94 -11.62 20.46
CA LEU A 63 -0.64 -10.64 21.50
C LEU A 63 0.09 -11.29 22.70
N ALA A 64 -0.32 -12.49 23.10
CA ALA A 64 0.33 -13.24 24.17
C ALA A 64 1.77 -13.60 23.79
N ARG A 65 2.00 -14.05 22.54
CA ARG A 65 3.34 -14.33 22.00
C ARG A 65 4.24 -13.09 22.05
N ILE A 66 3.75 -11.95 21.55
CA ILE A 66 4.51 -10.69 21.53
C ILE A 66 4.85 -10.22 22.96
N ARG A 67 3.92 -10.38 23.91
CA ARG A 67 4.16 -10.01 25.32
C ARG A 67 5.24 -10.88 25.96
N ALA A 68 5.22 -12.19 25.71
CA ALA A 68 6.23 -13.12 26.22
C ALA A 68 7.63 -12.79 25.67
N GLU A 69 7.74 -12.54 24.36
CA GLU A 69 9.01 -12.16 23.73
C GLU A 69 9.56 -10.85 24.31
N LYS A 70 8.70 -9.84 24.52
CA LYS A 70 9.10 -8.57 25.15
C LYS A 70 9.60 -8.76 26.57
N MET A 71 8.95 -9.59 27.38
CA MET A 71 9.40 -9.86 28.74
C MET A 71 10.74 -10.60 28.76
N ALA A 72 10.94 -11.57 27.87
CA ALA A 72 12.21 -12.28 27.74
C ALA A 72 13.37 -11.33 27.36
N ARG A 73 13.18 -10.49 26.32
CA ARG A 73 14.17 -9.47 25.93
C ARG A 73 14.47 -8.48 27.05
N LYS A 74 13.46 -8.11 27.85
CA LYS A 74 13.64 -7.21 28.99
C LYS A 74 14.50 -7.86 30.08
N MET A 75 14.21 -9.11 30.43
CA MET A 75 15.01 -9.87 31.41
C MET A 75 16.45 -10.08 30.95
N GLU A 76 16.69 -10.30 29.65
CA GLU A 76 18.06 -10.39 29.10
C GLU A 76 18.81 -9.07 29.22
N ARG A 77 18.16 -7.94 28.93
CA ARG A 77 18.74 -6.60 29.11
C ARG A 77 19.07 -6.31 30.57
N GLU A 78 18.13 -6.60 31.47
CA GLU A 78 18.34 -6.41 32.92
C GLU A 78 19.44 -7.31 33.48
N ARG A 79 19.62 -8.53 32.93
CA ARG A 79 20.76 -9.40 33.27
C ARG A 79 22.10 -8.92 32.73
N ALA A 80 22.10 -8.33 31.53
CA ALA A 80 23.31 -7.75 30.95
C ALA A 80 23.72 -6.45 31.67
N GLU A 81 22.75 -5.60 32.04
CA GLU A 81 22.96 -4.35 32.77
C GLU A 81 23.27 -4.59 34.25
N GLY A 82 22.73 -5.65 34.86
CA GLY A 82 23.04 -6.07 36.23
C GLY A 82 24.39 -6.78 36.42
N GLY A 83 25.12 -7.05 35.33
CA GLY A 83 26.46 -7.67 35.35
C GLY A 83 27.62 -6.68 35.43
N GLU A 84 27.38 -5.37 35.26
CA GLU A 84 28.42 -4.34 35.24
C GLU A 84 28.32 -3.37 36.43
N GLN A 85 28.42 -3.94 37.64
CA GLN A 85 28.96 -3.22 38.80
C GLN A 85 29.90 -4.13 39.58
N PRO A 86 31.20 -3.77 39.63
CA PRO A 86 31.95 -3.90 40.86
C PRO A 86 32.45 -2.50 41.26
N GLY A 87 31.94 -2.00 42.38
CA GLY A 87 32.55 -0.85 43.02
C GLY A 87 33.97 -1.19 43.49
N SER A 88 34.93 -0.32 43.20
CA SER A 88 36.09 -0.03 44.07
C SER A 88 37.01 0.99 43.41
N SER A 89 36.81 2.28 43.69
CA SER A 89 37.94 3.18 44.02
C SER A 89 37.43 4.49 44.63
N GLY A 90 37.02 4.38 45.90
CA GLY A 90 36.84 5.52 46.79
C GLY A 90 37.52 5.18 48.11
N LYS A 91 38.83 5.37 48.21
CA LYS A 91 39.55 5.31 49.49
C LYS A 91 40.63 6.40 49.53
N MET A 92 40.32 7.42 50.33
CA MET A 92 41.19 8.27 51.17
C MET A 92 42.69 8.27 50.82
N VAL A 93 43.24 9.43 50.42
CA VAL A 93 44.17 10.29 51.21
C VAL A 93 44.13 11.70 50.63
#